data_AF-A0A6B2SKL9-F1
#
_entry.id   AF-A0A6B2SKL9-F1
#
_cell.length_a   1.000
_cell.length_b   1.000
_cell.length_c   1.000
_cell.angle_alpha   90.00
_cell.angle_beta   90.00
_cell.angle_gamma   90.00
#
_symmetry.space_group_name_H-M   'P 1'
#
loop_
_entity.id
_entity.type
_entity.pdbx_description
1 polymer ?
#
loop_
_entity_poly.entity_id
_entity_poly.type
_entity_poly.pdbx_seq_one_letter_code
_entity_poly.pdbx_strand_id
1 'polypeptide(L)'
;PSAAGRAVTGELPRADVTAVAALTDGAGRWVETFREGDWADCFALLRKQGPRHLVDQVRELERADPDRLAFPRGKRHDDAAVVYAEW
;
A
#
# COMPACT_ATOMS: atom_id res chain seq x y z
N PRO A 1 -10.34 -11.78 19.95
CA PRO A 1 -9.07 -11.23 19.42
C PRO A 1 -8.75 -9.85 20.05
N SER A 2 -7.67 -9.73 20.83
CA SER A 2 -7.30 -8.50 21.55
C SER A 2 -6.81 -7.36 20.64
N ALA A 3 -6.31 -7.68 19.45
CA ALA A 3 -5.80 -6.70 18.48
C ALA A 3 -6.86 -5.68 18.03
N ALA A 4 -8.14 -6.08 17.94
CA ALA A 4 -9.22 -5.18 17.55
C ALA A 4 -9.39 -4.00 18.54
N GLY A 5 -9.13 -4.22 19.84
CA GLY A 5 -9.17 -3.17 20.86
C GLY A 5 -7.97 -2.21 20.82
N ARG A 6 -7.02 -2.42 19.91
CA ARG A 6 -5.84 -1.57 19.70
C ARG A 6 -5.90 -0.81 18.37
N ALA A 7 -7.01 -0.92 17.65
CA ALA A 7 -7.20 -0.19 16.40
C ALA A 7 -7.11 1.32 16.65
N VAL A 8 -6.31 1.99 15.84
CA VAL A 8 -6.34 3.45 15.74
C VAL A 8 -7.46 3.79 14.76
N THR A 9 -8.39 4.64 15.18
CA THR A 9 -9.57 5.03 14.40
C THR A 9 -9.62 6.54 14.21
N GLY A 10 -10.35 6.96 13.17
CA GLY A 10 -10.64 8.35 12.87
C GLY A 10 -11.90 8.44 12.02
N GLU A 11 -12.48 9.63 11.94
CA GLU A 11 -13.69 9.89 11.17
C GLU A 11 -13.55 11.17 10.34
N LEU A 12 -14.19 11.18 9.17
CA LEU A 12 -14.30 12.33 8.29
C LEU A 12 -15.74 12.42 7.77
N PRO A 13 -16.32 13.61 7.60
CA PRO A 13 -17.63 13.76 6.99
C PRO A 13 -17.64 13.16 5.58
N ARG A 14 -18.65 12.34 5.26
CA ARG A 14 -18.76 11.67 3.95
C ARG A 14 -18.77 12.67 2.78
N ALA A 15 -19.33 13.87 2.99
CA ALA A 15 -19.39 14.91 1.96
C ALA A 15 -18.00 15.44 1.55
N ASP A 16 -16.99 15.28 2.41
CA ASP A 16 -15.63 15.80 2.18
C ASP A 16 -14.69 14.74 1.56
N VAL A 17 -15.17 13.50 1.36
CA VAL A 17 -14.39 12.38 0.85
C VAL A 17 -14.91 11.93 -0.51
N THR A 18 -14.08 12.04 -1.54
CA THR A 18 -14.40 11.64 -2.93
C THR A 18 -13.85 10.27 -3.30
N ALA A 19 -12.84 9.79 -2.58
CA ALA A 19 -12.26 8.46 -2.78
C ALA A 19 -11.56 7.97 -1.52
N VAL A 20 -11.44 6.65 -1.40
CA VAL A 20 -10.73 5.97 -0.30
C VAL A 20 -9.86 4.85 -0.85
N ALA A 21 -8.72 4.64 -0.20
CA ALA A 21 -7.87 3.49 -0.41
C ALA A 21 -7.62 2.78 0.94
N ALA A 22 -7.67 1.45 0.93
CA ALA A 22 -7.27 0.61 2.06
C ALA A 22 -6.25 -0.41 1.58
N LEU A 23 -5.15 -0.56 2.33
CA LEU A 23 -4.00 -1.37 1.95
C LEU A 23 -3.57 -2.27 3.11
N THR A 24 -3.05 -3.45 2.80
CA THR A 24 -2.22 -4.21 3.73
C THR A 24 -0.80 -3.63 3.78
N ASP A 25 -0.06 -3.94 4.84
CA ASP A 25 1.36 -3.61 4.97
C ASP A 25 2.19 -4.09 3.77
N GLY A 26 1.91 -5.28 3.25
CA GLY A 26 2.56 -5.82 2.05
C GLY A 26 2.38 -4.96 0.79
N ALA A 27 1.24 -4.26 0.64
CA ALA A 27 1.05 -3.29 -0.44
C ALA A 27 1.66 -1.91 -0.10
N GLY A 28 1.63 -1.51 1.17
CA GLY A 28 2.27 -0.29 1.68
C GLY A 28 3.79 -0.25 1.48
N ARG A 29 4.44 -1.41 1.28
CA ARG A 29 5.88 -1.53 1.00
C ARG A 29 6.36 -0.67 -0.18
N TRP A 30 5.50 -0.39 -1.16
CA TRP A 30 5.83 0.52 -2.28
C TRP A 30 6.33 1.88 -1.78
N VAL A 31 5.65 2.45 -0.77
CA VAL A 31 6.03 3.69 -0.09
C VAL A 31 7.11 3.40 0.96
N GLU A 32 6.80 2.53 1.92
CA GLU A 32 7.56 2.46 3.18
C GLU A 32 8.90 1.72 3.05
N THR A 33 8.94 0.67 2.23
CA THR A 33 10.14 -0.17 2.06
C THR A 33 10.95 0.28 0.86
N PHE A 34 10.31 0.39 -0.30
CA PHE A 34 11.00 0.64 -1.57
C PHE A 34 11.15 2.13 -1.89
N ARG A 35 10.41 3.01 -1.21
CA ARG A 35 10.53 4.48 -1.33
C ARG A 35 10.38 4.96 -2.78
N GLU A 36 9.52 4.29 -3.55
CA GLU A 36 9.27 4.62 -4.96
C GLU A 36 8.48 5.94 -5.12
N GLY A 37 7.78 6.36 -4.06
CA GLY A 37 7.09 7.63 -3.94
C GLY A 37 6.52 7.81 -2.53
N ASP A 38 5.72 8.85 -2.33
CA ASP A 38 5.01 9.07 -1.07
C ASP A 38 3.57 8.52 -1.10
N TRP A 39 2.80 8.76 -0.02
CA TRP A 39 1.41 8.31 0.06
C TRP A 39 0.47 9.01 -0.93
N ALA A 40 0.75 10.27 -1.28
CA ALA A 40 -0.03 10.99 -2.30
C ALA A 40 0.25 10.43 -3.69
N ASP A 41 1.51 10.10 -4.00
CA ASP A 41 1.90 9.42 -5.23
C ASP A 41 1.25 8.03 -5.32
N CYS A 42 1.26 7.27 -4.23
CA CYS A 42 0.59 5.97 -4.14
C CYS A 42 -0.93 6.10 -4.43
N PHE A 43 -1.59 7.08 -3.83
CA PHE A 43 -3.02 7.32 -4.10
C PHE A 43 -3.28 7.76 -5.55
N ALA A 44 -2.42 8.59 -6.11
CA ALA A 44 -2.49 9.00 -7.52
C ALA A 44 -2.27 7.81 -8.46
N LEU A 45 -1.37 6.89 -8.11
CA LEU A 45 -1.14 5.64 -8.85
C LEU A 45 -2.39 4.77 -8.82
N LEU A 46 -3.01 4.59 -7.66
CA LEU A 46 -4.24 3.82 -7.51
C LEU A 46 -5.38 4.41 -8.34
N ARG A 47 -5.55 5.74 -8.30
CA ARG A 47 -6.57 6.44 -9.09
C ARG A 47 -6.34 6.30 -10.59
N LYS A 48 -5.09 6.34 -11.06
CA LYS A 48 -4.76 6.35 -12.50
C LYS A 48 -4.65 4.95 -13.10
N GLN A 49 -4.09 4.00 -12.37
CA GLN A 49 -3.67 2.69 -12.88
C GLN A 49 -4.30 1.51 -12.15
N GLY A 50 -5.00 1.78 -11.04
CA GLY A 50 -5.77 0.80 -10.30
C GLY A 50 -4.97 -0.03 -9.29
N PRO A 51 -5.67 -0.75 -8.39
CA PRO A 51 -5.07 -1.56 -7.33
C PRO A 51 -4.11 -2.64 -7.82
N ARG A 52 -4.43 -3.30 -8.95
CA ARG A 52 -3.62 -4.37 -9.52
C ARG A 52 -2.22 -3.87 -9.88
N HIS A 53 -2.14 -2.68 -10.46
CA HIS A 53 -0.88 -2.09 -10.88
C HIS A 53 0.04 -1.81 -9.69
N LEU A 54 -0.49 -1.30 -8.56
CA LEU A 54 0.32 -1.10 -7.35
C LEU A 54 0.92 -2.42 -6.85
N VAL A 55 0.14 -3.50 -6.83
CA VAL A 55 0.64 -4.83 -6.42
C VAL A 55 1.71 -5.32 -7.40
N ASP A 56 1.51 -5.14 -8.71
CA ASP A 56 2.48 -5.53 -9.72
C ASP A 56 3.82 -4.77 -9.55
N GLN A 57 3.76 -3.46 -9.28
CA GLN A 57 4.95 -2.63 -8.98
C GLN A 57 5.70 -3.11 -7.73
N VAL A 58 4.99 -3.43 -6.63
CA VAL A 58 5.62 -4.04 -5.44
C VAL A 58 6.36 -5.34 -5.82
N ARG A 59 5.74 -6.18 -6.65
CA ARG A 59 6.36 -7.45 -7.08
C ARG A 59 7.56 -7.22 -8.00
N GLU A 60 7.54 -6.17 -8.83
CA GLU A 60 8.70 -5.78 -9.66
C GLU A 60 9.88 -5.35 -8.80
N LEU A 61 9.67 -4.48 -7.82
CA LEU A 61 10.69 -4.01 -6.89
C LEU A 61 11.26 -5.16 -6.05
N GLU A 62 10.40 -6.08 -5.59
CA GLU A 62 10.83 -7.28 -4.87
C GLU A 62 11.69 -8.23 -5.73
N ARG A 63 11.42 -8.29 -7.04
CA ARG A 63 12.21 -9.10 -8.01
C ARG A 63 13.52 -8.42 -8.39
N ALA A 64 13.56 -7.09 -8.42
CA ALA A 64 14.76 -6.31 -8.71
C ALA A 64 15.81 -6.41 -7.59
N ASP A 65 15.39 -6.67 -6.35
CA ASP A 65 16.28 -6.88 -5.20
C ASP A 65 16.02 -8.25 -4.52
N PRO A 66 16.36 -9.37 -5.20
CA PRO A 66 16.01 -10.72 -4.72
C PRO A 66 16.77 -11.12 -3.46
N ASP A 67 18.00 -10.62 -3.29
CA ASP A 67 18.87 -10.89 -2.15
C ASP A 67 18.62 -9.93 -0.98
N ARG A 68 17.78 -8.90 -1.19
CA ARG A 68 17.36 -7.93 -0.16
C ARG A 68 18.52 -7.08 0.35
N LEU A 69 19.43 -6.72 -0.54
CA LEU A 69 20.62 -5.93 -0.23
C LEU A 69 20.34 -4.43 -0.33
N ALA A 70 19.62 -4.02 -1.38
CA ALA A 70 19.24 -2.62 -1.57
C ALA A 70 18.18 -2.20 -0.55
N PHE A 71 17.21 -3.08 -0.29
CA PHE A 71 16.12 -2.87 0.66
C PHE A 71 16.05 -4.05 1.65
N PRO A 72 16.86 -4.01 2.74
CA PRO A 72 16.86 -5.03 3.78
C PRO A 72 15.46 -5.26 4.35
N ARG A 73 14.99 -6.51 4.30
CA ARG A 73 13.63 -6.88 4.71
C ARG A 73 13.53 -8.36 5.12
N GLY A 74 12.62 -8.69 6.03
CA GLY A 74 12.51 -10.05 6.58
C GLY A 74 11.94 -11.09 5.60
N LYS A 75 11.04 -10.68 4.70
CA LYS A 75 10.43 -11.56 3.69
C LYS A 75 10.67 -11.04 2.28
N ARG A 76 10.92 -11.96 1.35
CA ARG A 76 11.03 -11.64 -0.09
C ARG A 76 9.73 -11.05 -0.62
N HIS A 77 8.61 -11.70 -0.31
CA HIS A 77 7.25 -11.28 -0.63
C HIS A 77 6.41 -11.29 0.64
N ASP A 78 5.52 -10.32 0.78
CA ASP A 78 4.43 -10.33 1.76
C ASP A 78 3.07 -10.32 1.06
N ASP A 79 2.02 -10.71 1.77
CA ASP A 79 0.66 -10.66 1.25
C ASP A 79 0.23 -9.20 1.00
N ALA A 80 -0.19 -8.92 -0.22
CA ALA A 80 -0.51 -7.57 -0.67
C ALA A 80 -1.95 -7.52 -1.18
N ALA A 81 -2.80 -6.79 -0.45
CA ALA A 81 -4.18 -6.54 -0.84
C ALA A 81 -4.46 -5.03 -0.80
N VAL A 82 -5.25 -4.57 -1.77
CA VAL A 82 -5.60 -3.17 -1.94
C VAL A 82 -7.05 -3.07 -2.38
N VAL A 83 -7.79 -2.17 -1.74
CA VAL A 83 -9.12 -1.72 -2.16
C VAL A 83 -9.03 -0.23 -2.48
N TYR A 84 -9.57 0.16 -3.63
CA TYR A 84 -9.77 1.54 -4.03
C TYR A 84 -11.23 1.74 -4.39
N ALA A 85 -11.85 2.79 -3.87
CA ALA A 85 -13.21 3.19 -4.23
C ALA A 85 -13.26 4.70 -4.42
N GLU A 86 -14.03 5.13 -5.43
CA GLU A 86 -14.30 6.53 -5.73
C GLU A 86 -15.80 6.73 -5.96
N TRP A 87 -16.29 7.95 -5.70
CA TRP A 87 -17.70 8.31 -5.81
C TRP A 87 -17.88 9.69 -6.44
#